data_AF-A0A0F9K0K5-F1
#
_entry.id   AF-A0A0F9K0K5-F1
#
_cell.length_a   1.000
_cell.length_b   1.000
_cell.length_c   1.000
_cell.angle_alpha   90.00
_cell.angle_beta   90.00
_cell.angle_gamma   90.00
#
_symmetry.space_group_name_H-M   'P 1'
#
loop_
_entity.id
_entity.type
_entity.pdbx_description
1 polymer ?
#
loop_
_entity_poly.entity_id
_entity_poly.type
_entity_poly.pdbx_seq_one_letter_code
_entity_poly.pdbx_strand_id
1 'polypeptide(L)'
;MTKTEAIDRTIELWTWLAETGERHKGDWPGWKRHGGEYDLAGSDCFLCKHSLRGQFTPHCTTYCLYCLKFGHCVNGYFDQWNEAGTPRTRKKYAKLFLEQVKSLKED
;
A
#
# COMPACT_ATOMS: atom_id res chain seq x y z
N MET A 1 7.71 -8.48 -10.93
CA MET A 1 7.09 -8.58 -9.59
C MET A 1 5.85 -9.45 -9.73
N THR A 2 5.76 -10.52 -8.95
CA THR A 2 4.62 -11.44 -8.90
C THR A 2 3.50 -10.90 -8.01
N LYS A 3 2.31 -11.54 -8.04
CA LYS A 3 1.16 -11.22 -7.17
C LYS A 3 1.60 -11.28 -5.70
N THR A 4 2.23 -12.40 -5.32
CA THR A 4 2.68 -12.66 -3.96
C THR A 4 3.71 -11.63 -3.49
N GLU A 5 4.74 -11.35 -4.30
CA GLU A 5 5.75 -10.32 -3.98
C GLU A 5 5.12 -8.94 -3.76
N ALA A 6 4.13 -8.58 -4.58
CA ALA A 6 3.45 -7.29 -4.46
C ALA A 6 2.64 -7.19 -3.16
N ILE A 7 1.94 -8.27 -2.79
CA ILE A 7 1.19 -8.34 -1.53
C ILE A 7 2.15 -8.29 -0.34
N ASP A 8 3.21 -9.09 -0.34
CA ASP A 8 4.19 -9.15 0.75
C ASP A 8 4.84 -7.80 1.02
N ARG A 9 5.34 -7.13 -0.01
CA ARG A 9 5.97 -5.82 0.13
C ARG A 9 4.96 -4.73 0.54
N THR A 10 3.71 -4.86 0.13
CA THR A 10 2.64 -3.98 0.61
C THR A 10 2.37 -4.21 2.10
N ILE A 11 2.35 -5.46 2.55
CA ILE A 11 2.22 -5.80 3.97
C ILE A 11 3.37 -5.20 4.78
N GLU A 12 4.62 -5.33 4.32
CA GLU A 12 5.79 -4.76 5.01
C GLU A 12 5.69 -3.23 5.15
N LEU A 13 5.39 -2.53 4.04
CA LEU A 13 5.20 -1.08 4.03
C LEU A 13 4.09 -0.64 4.99
N TRP A 14 2.93 -1.29 4.93
CA TRP A 14 1.77 -0.90 5.74
C TRP A 14 1.89 -1.33 7.21
N THR A 15 2.67 -2.36 7.50
CA THR A 15 3.07 -2.71 8.88
C THR A 15 3.87 -1.58 9.49
N TRP A 16 4.88 -1.08 8.79
CA TRP A 16 5.65 0.07 9.26
C TRP A 16 4.77 1.31 9.47
N LEU A 17 3.87 1.65 8.54
CA LEU A 17 2.93 2.77 8.71
C LEU A 17 1.99 2.59 9.90
N ALA A 18 1.56 1.37 10.17
CA ALA A 18 0.71 1.01 11.31
C ALA A 18 1.45 1.15 12.65
N GLU A 19 2.76 0.97 12.66
CA GLU A 19 3.62 1.08 13.85
C GLU A 19 4.08 2.51 14.11
N THR A 20 4.50 3.24 13.07
CA THR A 20 5.10 4.58 13.19
C THR A 20 4.06 5.69 13.09
N GLY A 21 3.00 5.49 12.31
CA GLY A 21 2.04 6.55 11.99
C GLY A 21 2.64 7.63 11.10
N GLU A 22 3.63 7.27 10.28
CA GLU A 22 4.27 8.19 9.35
C GLU A 22 3.30 8.72 8.29
N ARG A 23 3.58 9.93 7.79
CA ARG A 23 2.70 10.61 6.83
C ARG A 23 2.96 10.16 5.40
N HIS A 24 4.22 9.95 5.05
CA HIS A 24 4.60 9.71 3.65
C HIS A 24 5.08 8.27 3.49
N LYS A 25 4.44 7.54 2.57
CA LYS A 25 4.90 6.20 2.19
C LYS A 25 6.33 6.23 1.69
N GLY A 26 6.71 7.29 0.99
CA GLY A 26 8.08 7.52 0.52
C GLY A 26 9.13 7.55 1.62
N ASP A 27 8.78 7.72 2.90
CA ASP A 27 9.73 7.72 4.02
C ASP A 27 9.99 6.33 4.61
N TRP A 28 9.37 5.30 4.03
CA TRP A 28 9.57 3.93 4.46
C TRP A 28 11.01 3.47 4.23
N PRO A 29 11.71 2.94 5.25
CA PRO A 29 13.10 2.51 5.14
C PRO A 29 13.33 1.36 4.15
N GLY A 30 12.28 0.64 3.74
CA GLY A 30 12.38 -0.38 2.69
C GLY A 30 12.74 0.16 1.31
N TRP A 31 12.61 1.48 1.07
CA TRP A 31 13.02 2.09 -0.20
C TRP A 31 14.54 2.23 -0.33
N LYS A 32 15.09 1.95 -1.51
CA LYS A 32 16.53 2.12 -1.81
C LYS A 32 17.08 3.50 -1.50
N ARG A 33 16.27 4.56 -1.69
CA ARG A 33 16.69 5.94 -1.37
C ARG A 33 16.97 6.15 0.13
N HIS A 34 16.49 5.26 0.98
CA HIS A 34 16.70 5.23 2.43
C HIS A 34 17.59 4.06 2.88
N GLY A 35 18.33 3.43 1.95
CA GLY A 35 19.19 2.29 2.22
C GLY A 35 18.51 0.92 2.24
N GLY A 36 17.21 0.86 1.89
CA GLY A 36 16.46 -0.39 1.74
C GLY A 36 16.69 -1.11 0.41
N GLU A 37 15.87 -2.11 0.14
CA GLU A 37 16.06 -3.03 -1.00
C GLU A 37 15.19 -2.67 -2.21
N TYR A 38 14.11 -1.92 -2.02
CA TYR A 38 13.07 -1.77 -3.02
C TYR A 38 13.15 -0.46 -3.80
N ASP A 39 13.07 -0.54 -5.13
CA ASP A 39 12.87 0.65 -5.96
C ASP A 39 11.50 1.28 -5.67
N LEU A 40 11.42 2.61 -5.79
CA LEU A 40 10.17 3.35 -5.61
C LEU A 40 9.07 2.73 -6.46
N ALA A 41 7.94 2.42 -5.82
CA ALA A 41 6.77 1.91 -6.52
C ALA A 41 5.94 3.07 -7.09
N GLY A 42 5.22 2.81 -8.19
CA GLY A 42 4.24 3.76 -8.70
C GLY A 42 3.20 4.14 -7.65
N SER A 43 3.01 5.43 -7.42
CA SER A 43 2.16 5.95 -6.32
C SER A 43 2.52 5.39 -4.93
N ASP A 44 3.79 5.02 -4.74
CA ASP A 44 4.34 4.36 -3.55
C ASP A 44 3.54 3.11 -3.13
N CYS A 45 3.01 2.35 -4.11
CA CYS A 45 2.18 1.17 -3.88
C CYS A 45 2.61 -0.02 -4.75
N PHE A 46 3.06 -1.11 -4.13
CA PHE A 46 3.46 -2.31 -4.87
C PHE A 46 2.30 -3.01 -5.57
N LEU A 47 1.07 -2.93 -5.03
CA LEU A 47 -0.13 -3.46 -5.68
C LEU A 47 -0.42 -2.73 -7.00
N CYS A 48 -0.19 -1.42 -7.06
CA CYS A 48 -0.34 -0.65 -8.31
C CYS A 48 0.77 -0.96 -9.31
N LYS A 49 2.01 -1.18 -8.83
CA LYS A 49 3.14 -1.58 -9.68
C LYS A 49 2.97 -2.97 -10.28
N HIS A 50 2.23 -3.87 -9.63
CA HIS A 50 1.98 -5.23 -10.13
C HIS A 50 0.85 -5.33 -11.17
N SER A 51 0.24 -4.23 -11.63
CA SER A 51 -0.91 -4.22 -12.56
C SER A 51 -1.02 -5.48 -13.45
N LEU A 52 -2.17 -6.16 -13.38
CA LEU A 52 -2.41 -7.47 -14.02
C LEU A 52 -2.18 -7.49 -15.55
N ARG A 53 -1.99 -6.32 -16.18
CA ARG A 53 -1.70 -6.17 -17.61
C ARG A 53 -0.25 -5.82 -17.93
N GLY A 54 0.64 -5.78 -16.93
CA GLY A 54 2.05 -5.40 -17.12
C GLY A 54 2.26 -3.94 -17.52
N GLN A 55 1.21 -3.12 -17.52
CA GLN A 55 1.26 -1.70 -17.82
C GLN A 55 1.18 -0.90 -16.52
N PHE A 56 2.09 0.04 -16.32
CA PHE A 56 1.97 1.05 -15.28
C PHE A 56 0.66 1.82 -15.52
N THR A 57 -0.30 1.67 -14.61
CA THR A 57 -1.49 2.53 -14.63
C THR A 57 -1.27 3.63 -13.59
N PRO A 58 -1.16 4.91 -14.00
CA PRO A 58 -0.97 6.03 -13.06
C PRO A 58 -2.13 6.20 -12.07
N HIS A 59 -3.26 5.55 -12.34
CA HIS A 59 -4.43 5.55 -11.50
C HIS A 59 -4.68 4.14 -10.94
N CYS A 60 -5.22 4.05 -9.73
CA CYS A 60 -5.74 2.81 -9.17
C CYS A 60 -6.92 2.32 -10.03
N THR A 61 -6.61 1.61 -11.11
CA THR A 61 -7.57 1.09 -12.08
C THR A 61 -8.23 -0.18 -11.56
N THR A 62 -9.24 -0.63 -12.30
CA THR A 62 -9.93 -1.92 -12.15
C THR A 62 -9.01 -3.15 -12.20
N TYR A 63 -7.71 -2.99 -12.48
CA TYR A 63 -6.74 -4.09 -12.53
C TYR A 63 -5.82 -4.17 -11.30
N CYS A 64 -6.01 -3.30 -10.31
CA CYS A 64 -5.31 -3.40 -9.03
C CYS A 64 -5.93 -4.53 -8.19
N LEU A 65 -5.08 -5.43 -7.64
CA LEU A 65 -5.52 -6.55 -6.81
C LEU A 65 -6.42 -6.12 -5.65
N TYR A 66 -6.06 -5.02 -4.99
CA TYR A 66 -6.87 -4.45 -3.91
C TYR A 66 -8.22 -3.96 -4.43
N CYS A 67 -8.23 -3.21 -5.54
CA CYS A 67 -9.46 -2.63 -6.07
C CYS A 67 -10.45 -3.69 -6.56
N LEU A 68 -9.97 -4.83 -7.04
CA LEU A 68 -10.81 -5.96 -7.44
C LEU A 68 -11.62 -6.55 -6.28
N LYS A 69 -11.05 -6.60 -5.07
CA LYS A 69 -11.71 -7.19 -3.89
C LYS A 69 -12.50 -6.17 -3.07
N PHE A 70 -11.95 -4.96 -2.89
CA PHE A 70 -12.48 -3.97 -1.94
C PHE A 70 -13.03 -2.71 -2.58
N GLY A 71 -12.98 -2.60 -3.91
CA GLY A 71 -13.30 -1.36 -4.62
C GLY A 71 -12.17 -0.33 -4.52
N HIS A 72 -12.43 0.89 -4.98
CA HIS A 72 -11.42 1.94 -5.04
C HIS A 72 -10.82 2.24 -3.65
N CYS A 73 -9.51 2.48 -3.60
CA CYS A 73 -8.83 2.88 -2.36
C CYS A 73 -9.18 4.30 -1.92
N VAL A 74 -9.61 5.15 -2.86
CA VAL A 74 -10.19 6.47 -2.60
C VAL A 74 -11.57 6.27 -1.97
N ASN A 75 -11.90 7.02 -0.92
CA ASN A 75 -13.04 6.78 -0.01
C ASN A 75 -12.90 5.53 0.88
N GLY A 76 -11.73 4.87 0.91
CA GLY A 76 -11.45 3.72 1.77
C GLY A 76 -10.52 4.05 2.94
N TYR A 77 -9.98 3.03 3.61
CA TYR A 77 -9.04 3.22 4.72
C TYR A 77 -7.72 3.89 4.29
N PHE A 78 -7.31 3.72 3.03
CA PHE A 78 -6.18 4.47 2.48
C PHE A 78 -6.43 5.97 2.52
N ASP A 79 -7.61 6.41 2.08
CA ASP A 79 -7.97 7.82 2.01
C ASP A 79 -8.09 8.41 3.43
N GLN A 80 -8.76 7.68 4.33
CA GLN A 80 -8.84 8.06 5.74
C GLN A 80 -7.45 8.13 6.41
N TRP A 81 -6.51 7.25 6.04
CA TRP A 81 -5.10 7.36 6.47
C TRP A 81 -4.42 8.61 5.89
N ASN A 82 -4.65 8.92 4.62
CA ASN A 82 -4.04 10.06 3.93
C ASN A 82 -4.56 11.40 4.47
N GLU A 83 -5.84 11.48 4.82
CA GLU A 83 -6.49 12.66 5.41
C GLU A 83 -6.22 12.81 6.91
N ALA A 84 -5.75 11.76 7.59
CA ALA A 84 -5.55 11.79 9.02
C ALA A 84 -4.48 12.79 9.46
N GLY A 85 -4.91 13.79 10.23
CA GLY A 85 -4.05 14.87 10.73
C GLY A 85 -3.09 14.49 11.87
N THR A 86 -3.23 13.30 12.48
CA THR A 86 -2.39 12.90 13.63
C THR A 86 -1.76 11.52 13.42
N PRO A 87 -0.57 11.25 13.99
CA PRO A 87 0.05 9.92 13.95
C PRO A 87 -0.85 8.83 14.53
N ARG A 88 -1.57 9.11 15.62
CA ARG A 88 -2.50 8.16 16.25
C ARG A 88 -3.59 7.71 15.28
N THR A 89 -4.23 8.67 14.59
CA THR A 89 -5.29 8.37 13.62
C THR A 89 -4.73 7.68 12.38
N ARG A 90 -3.53 8.05 11.93
CA ARG A 90 -2.83 7.34 10.85
C ARG A 90 -2.56 5.88 11.21
N LYS A 91 -2.01 5.58 12.38
CA LYS A 91 -1.80 4.19 12.83
C LYS A 91 -3.08 3.37 12.80
N LYS A 92 -4.21 3.96 13.24
CA LYS A 92 -5.53 3.30 13.20
C LYS A 92 -5.93 2.90 11.78
N TYR A 93 -5.91 3.84 10.83
CA TYR A 93 -6.34 3.55 9.45
C TYR A 93 -5.33 2.71 8.68
N ALA A 94 -4.04 2.86 8.95
CA ALA A 94 -3.00 1.98 8.41
C ALA A 94 -3.21 0.52 8.83
N LYS A 95 -3.57 0.27 10.10
CA LYS A 95 -3.93 -1.09 10.58
C LYS A 95 -5.14 -1.65 9.85
N LEU A 96 -6.21 -0.86 9.70
CA LEU A 96 -7.42 -1.29 9.01
C LEU A 96 -7.16 -1.62 7.52
N PHE A 97 -6.36 -0.80 6.85
CA PHE A 97 -5.92 -1.08 5.48
C PHE A 97 -5.03 -2.32 5.41
N LEU A 98 -4.09 -2.49 6.34
CA LEU A 98 -3.20 -3.64 6.41
C LEU A 98 -3.96 -4.95 6.54
N GLU A 99 -5.01 -5.01 7.37
CA GLU A 99 -5.84 -6.21 7.51
C GLU A 99 -6.54 -6.59 6.19
N GLN A 100 -7.01 -5.60 5.41
CA GLN A 100 -7.56 -5.86 4.08
C GLN A 100 -6.49 -6.42 3.13
N VAL A 101 -5.28 -5.86 3.13
CA VAL A 101 -4.17 -6.37 2.30
C VAL A 101 -3.80 -7.80 2.67
N LYS A 102 -3.72 -8.14 3.97
CA LYS A 102 -3.41 -9.51 4.42
C LYS A 102 -4.41 -10.53 3.88
N SER A 103 -5.70 -10.19 3.87
CA SER A 103 -6.75 -11.07 3.34
C SER A 103 -6.69 -11.28 1.82
N LEU A 104 -5.80 -10.59 1.07
CA LEU A 104 -5.52 -10.89 -0.34
C LEU A 104 -4.66 -12.15 -0.51
N LYS A 105 -4.01 -12.64 0.55
CA LYS A 105 -3.25 -13.90 0.53
C LYS A 105 -4.12 -15.16 0.58
N GLU A 106 -5.33 -15.00 1.08
CA GLU A 106 -6.28 -16.10 1.31
C GLU A 106 -7.13 -16.41 0.05
N ASP A 107 -6.96 -15.63 -1.03
CA ASP A 107 -7.61 -15.79 -2.34
C ASP A 107 -6.64 -16.23 -3.45
#